data_AF-A0A9W7END1-F1
#
_entry.id   AF-A0A9W7END1-F1
#
_cell.length_a   1.000
_cell.length_b   1.000
_cell.length_c   1.000
_cell.angle_alpha   90.00
_cell.angle_beta   90.00
_cell.angle_gamma   90.00
#
_symmetry.space_group_name_H-M   'P 1'
#
loop_
_entity.id
_entity.type
_entity.pdbx_description
1 polymer ?
#
loop_
_entity_poly.entity_id
_entity_poly.type
_entity_poly.pdbx_seq_one_letter_code
_entity_poly.pdbx_strand_id
1 'polypeptide(L)'
;MIMSTQNQLFKVLLPSSPCILPLLRSKFPKAFPRRRLTTNNFSTQAITRQLSVEQEQNIIDLETKGHTIVNGLFSTEEIKKMQADYKGIRKTAMSIIDEEPAQPRVWEENGDVTTSQYWLRDDKVILQAGVGRYDLWRGFNTGFFASEALVNNPKLEPILKHCLVDNYGSYRGMILSDPGSSDQYFHRDTDPLENVGSKGKALMAVDDFYFTCLIPVTGDVTPENGPTEFLEGSHRHCSDEFEGLEEAEVCCPLGSAVLFNGKINHRGKGNRSEKDDRAVVYAVYHKEWYNDQFRKGVDQT
;
A
#
# COMPACT_ATOMS: atom_id res chain seq x y z
N MET A 1 46.23 16.37 -16.58
CA MET A 1 45.60 17.68 -16.80
C MET A 1 44.75 17.55 -18.06
N ILE A 2 43.52 17.06 -17.91
CA ILE A 2 42.61 16.75 -19.02
C ILE A 2 41.52 17.82 -18.98
N MET A 3 41.48 18.65 -20.02
CA MET A 3 40.47 19.69 -20.20
C MET A 3 39.28 19.14 -21.00
N SER A 4 38.13 19.14 -20.33
CA SER A 4 36.87 19.78 -20.75
C SER A 4 36.44 19.64 -22.21
N THR A 5 35.37 18.89 -22.44
CA THR A 5 34.41 19.16 -23.53
C THR A 5 32.99 19.29 -22.97
N GLN A 6 32.34 20.35 -23.47
CA GLN A 6 31.05 20.90 -23.04
C GLN A 6 29.88 20.07 -23.58
N ASN A 7 28.86 19.82 -22.74
CA ASN A 7 27.55 19.38 -23.18
C ASN A 7 26.66 20.61 -23.43
N GLN A 8 26.19 20.76 -24.67
CA GLN A 8 25.23 21.78 -25.08
C GLN A 8 23.81 21.37 -24.67
N LEU A 9 23.16 22.22 -23.86
CA LEU A 9 21.72 22.15 -23.58
C LEU A 9 20.93 22.68 -24.78
N PHE A 10 20.06 21.85 -25.35
CA PHE A 10 18.98 22.29 -26.23
C PHE A 10 17.84 22.88 -25.38
N LYS A 11 17.67 24.21 -25.43
CA LYS A 11 16.44 24.89 -25.00
C LYS A 11 15.44 24.86 -26.16
N VAL A 12 14.37 24.10 -26.01
CA VAL A 12 13.20 24.21 -26.88
C VAL A 12 12.30 25.31 -26.32
N LEU A 13 12.17 26.39 -27.09
CA LEU A 13 11.22 27.47 -26.84
C LEU A 13 9.83 27.03 -27.33
N LEU A 14 8.85 26.95 -26.42
CA LEU A 14 7.44 26.80 -26.79
C LEU A 14 6.81 28.20 -26.96
N PRO A 15 6.03 28.44 -28.03
CA PRO A 15 5.32 29.70 -28.20
C PRO A 15 4.08 29.75 -27.30
N SER A 16 3.92 30.87 -26.61
CA SER A 16 2.72 31.25 -25.89
C SER A 16 1.62 31.66 -26.88
N SER A 17 0.44 31.06 -26.77
CA SER A 17 -0.78 31.58 -27.37
C SER A 17 -1.97 31.27 -26.46
N PRO A 18 -2.85 32.25 -26.18
CA PRO A 18 -4.00 32.07 -25.31
C PRO A 18 -5.16 31.45 -26.11
N CYS A 19 -5.58 30.25 -25.75
CA CYS A 19 -6.76 29.62 -26.34
C CYS A 19 -7.97 29.84 -25.41
N ILE A 20 -8.93 30.63 -25.91
CA ILE A 20 -10.22 30.91 -25.29
C ILE A 20 -11.12 29.67 -25.49
N LEU A 21 -11.54 29.02 -24.40
CA LEU A 21 -12.51 27.92 -24.41
C LEU A 21 -13.93 28.45 -24.13
N PRO A 22 -14.94 28.06 -24.93
CA PRO A 22 -16.34 28.38 -24.64
C PRO A 22 -16.92 27.44 -23.58
N LEU A 23 -17.71 28.00 -22.66
CA LEU A 23 -18.51 27.27 -21.68
C LEU A 23 -19.54 26.35 -22.38
N LEU A 24 -19.30 25.05 -22.32
CA LEU A 24 -20.31 24.02 -22.58
C LEU A 24 -20.81 23.47 -21.23
N ARG A 25 -22.05 23.83 -20.89
CA ARG A 25 -22.78 23.23 -19.76
C ARG A 25 -23.08 21.76 -20.08
N SER A 26 -22.33 20.84 -19.48
CA SER A 26 -22.68 19.43 -19.47
C SER A 26 -23.73 19.16 -18.37
N LYS A 27 -24.75 18.39 -18.75
CA LYS A 27 -25.84 17.96 -17.87
C LYS A 27 -25.32 16.85 -16.96
N PHE A 28 -25.29 17.09 -15.65
CA PHE A 28 -25.04 16.05 -14.66
C PHE A 28 -26.08 14.93 -14.76
N PRO A 29 -25.69 13.64 -14.71
CA PRO A 29 -26.65 12.55 -14.53
C PRO A 29 -27.26 12.60 -13.13
N LYS A 30 -28.54 12.23 -13.06
CA LYS A 30 -29.40 12.27 -11.88
C LYS A 30 -28.81 11.43 -10.73
N ALA A 31 -28.87 12.01 -9.53
CA ALA A 31 -28.52 11.37 -8.27
C ALA A 31 -29.16 9.99 -8.11
N PHE A 32 -28.35 9.02 -7.66
CA PHE A 32 -28.81 7.71 -7.20
C PHE A 32 -29.81 7.85 -6.04
N PRO A 33 -30.86 7.02 -5.98
CA PRO A 33 -31.84 7.10 -4.89
C PRO A 33 -31.18 6.68 -3.57
N ARG A 34 -31.19 7.60 -2.59
CA ARG A 34 -30.85 7.30 -1.20
C ARG A 34 -31.84 6.26 -0.66
N ARG A 35 -31.40 5.01 -0.51
CA ARG A 35 -32.11 4.00 0.28
C ARG A 35 -32.06 4.46 1.73
N ARG A 36 -33.20 4.88 2.29
CA ARG A 36 -33.37 5.00 3.75
C ARG A 36 -33.21 3.61 4.35
N LEU A 37 -32.08 3.36 4.99
CA LEU A 37 -31.95 2.24 5.91
C LEU A 37 -32.81 2.57 7.14
N THR A 38 -33.81 1.75 7.37
CA THR A 38 -34.63 1.77 8.59
C THR A 38 -33.73 1.49 9.79
N THR A 39 -33.73 2.40 10.75
CA THR A 39 -33.05 2.25 12.04
C THR A 39 -33.69 1.11 12.83
N ASN A 40 -33.18 -0.09 12.68
CA ASN A 40 -33.43 -1.14 13.65
C ASN A 40 -32.53 -0.88 14.86
N ASN A 41 -33.17 -0.63 16.00
CA ASN A 41 -32.56 -0.56 17.31
C ASN A 41 -31.83 -1.88 17.62
N PHE A 42 -30.55 -1.96 17.29
CA PHE A 42 -29.67 -2.97 17.85
C PHE A 42 -29.20 -2.47 19.21
N SER A 43 -29.69 -3.16 20.25
CA SER A 43 -29.13 -3.11 21.59
C SER A 43 -27.65 -3.45 21.51
N THR A 44 -26.80 -2.44 21.67
CA THR A 44 -25.36 -2.57 21.89
C THR A 44 -25.11 -3.09 23.30
N GLN A 45 -25.33 -4.40 23.50
CA GLN A 45 -24.50 -5.12 24.47
C GLN A 45 -23.13 -5.26 23.82
N ALA A 46 -22.28 -4.26 24.04
CA ALA A 46 -20.86 -4.35 23.73
C ALA A 46 -20.28 -5.49 24.59
N ILE A 47 -20.19 -6.68 24.01
CA ILE A 47 -19.25 -7.69 24.47
C ILE A 47 -17.88 -7.06 24.21
N THR A 48 -17.33 -6.37 25.20
CA THR A 48 -15.92 -5.97 25.20
C THR A 48 -15.13 -7.27 25.21
N ARG A 49 -14.82 -7.80 24.01
CA ARG A 49 -13.90 -8.94 23.90
C ARG A 49 -12.59 -8.48 24.51
N GLN A 50 -12.19 -9.14 25.58
CA GLN A 50 -10.91 -8.90 26.21
C GLN A 50 -9.82 -9.29 25.19
N LEU A 51 -8.86 -8.39 24.99
CA LEU A 51 -7.71 -8.64 24.12
C LEU A 51 -6.86 -9.76 24.73
N SER A 52 -6.21 -10.56 23.88
CA SER A 52 -5.17 -11.47 24.36
C SER A 52 -3.91 -10.69 24.74
N VAL A 53 -3.04 -11.29 25.57
CA VAL A 53 -1.73 -10.71 25.91
C VAL A 53 -0.90 -10.40 24.65
N GLU A 54 -0.98 -11.28 23.65
CA GLU A 54 -0.33 -11.04 22.36
C GLU A 54 -0.91 -9.82 21.65
N GLN A 55 -2.23 -9.65 21.61
CA GLN A 55 -2.87 -8.50 20.99
C GLN A 55 -2.55 -7.18 21.71
N GLU A 56 -2.46 -7.20 23.05
CA GLU A 56 -2.01 -6.04 23.82
C GLU A 56 -0.57 -5.67 23.48
N GLN A 57 0.34 -6.65 23.36
CA GLN A 57 1.72 -6.41 22.94
C GLN A 57 1.79 -5.86 21.51
N ASN A 58 0.99 -6.38 20.58
CA ASN A 58 0.91 -5.86 19.22
C ASN A 58 0.51 -4.37 19.20
N ILE A 59 -0.45 -3.97 20.04
CA ILE A 59 -0.87 -2.56 20.16
C ILE A 59 0.27 -1.71 20.71
N ILE A 60 0.99 -2.19 21.74
CA ILE A 60 2.15 -1.48 22.29
C ILE A 60 3.25 -1.30 21.24
N ASP A 61 3.55 -2.33 20.46
CA ASP A 61 4.54 -2.26 19.38
C ASP A 61 4.11 -1.28 18.28
N LEU A 62 2.82 -1.30 17.88
CA LEU A 62 2.28 -0.33 16.93
C LEU A 62 2.38 1.12 17.46
N GLU A 63 2.15 1.35 18.74
CA GLU A 63 2.25 2.68 19.33
C GLU A 63 3.71 3.15 19.37
N THR A 64 4.62 2.28 19.82
CA THR A 64 6.01 2.65 20.13
C THR A 64 6.94 2.57 18.91
N LYS A 65 6.82 1.52 18.09
CA LYS A 65 7.67 1.27 16.92
C LYS A 65 6.99 1.65 15.62
N GLY A 66 5.66 1.61 15.58
CA GLY A 66 4.85 1.86 14.38
C GLY A 66 4.60 0.62 13.53
N HIS A 67 5.14 -0.54 13.92
CA HIS A 67 4.91 -1.83 13.27
C HIS A 67 4.92 -2.97 14.30
N THR A 68 4.36 -4.12 13.93
CA THR A 68 4.39 -5.35 14.73
C THR A 68 4.19 -6.59 13.85
N ILE A 69 4.50 -7.79 14.37
CA ILE A 69 4.21 -9.06 13.71
C ILE A 69 3.06 -9.76 14.45
N VAL A 70 1.94 -9.92 13.75
CA VAL A 70 0.81 -10.70 14.25
C VAL A 70 1.02 -12.15 13.81
N ASN A 71 1.13 -13.08 14.76
CA ASN A 71 1.54 -14.45 14.45
C ASN A 71 0.37 -15.39 14.16
N GLY A 72 0.59 -16.32 13.22
CA GLY A 72 -0.32 -17.44 12.94
C GLY A 72 -1.74 -16.99 12.62
N LEU A 73 -1.89 -16.06 11.67
CA LEU A 73 -3.16 -15.63 11.11
C LEU A 73 -3.83 -16.74 10.33
N PHE A 74 -3.03 -17.59 9.68
CA PHE A 74 -3.51 -18.61 8.75
C PHE A 74 -2.96 -19.99 9.11
N SER A 75 -3.82 -20.99 8.98
CA SER A 75 -3.45 -22.40 9.10
C SER A 75 -2.65 -22.89 7.88
N THR A 76 -1.99 -24.05 8.02
CA THR A 76 -1.27 -24.69 6.92
C THR A 76 -2.16 -24.96 5.70
N GLU A 77 -3.42 -25.31 5.89
CA GLU A 77 -4.35 -25.57 4.77
C GLU A 77 -4.77 -24.28 4.06
N GLU A 78 -4.96 -23.19 4.80
CA GLU A 78 -5.22 -21.86 4.22
C GLU A 78 -4.02 -21.34 3.44
N ILE A 79 -2.81 -21.52 3.98
CA ILE A 79 -1.55 -21.18 3.28
C ILE A 79 -1.44 -21.95 1.96
N LYS A 80 -1.68 -23.27 1.95
CA LYS A 80 -1.67 -24.07 0.71
C LYS A 80 -2.66 -23.54 -0.32
N LYS A 81 -3.87 -23.16 0.11
CA LYS A 81 -4.88 -22.59 -0.78
C LYS A 81 -4.45 -21.22 -1.32
N MET A 82 -3.91 -20.36 -0.46
CA MET A 82 -3.36 -19.06 -0.83
C MET A 82 -2.26 -19.20 -1.89
N GLN A 83 -1.34 -20.15 -1.72
CA GLN A 83 -0.27 -20.45 -2.68
C GLN A 83 -0.77 -21.04 -4.00
N ALA A 84 -1.83 -21.87 -3.96
CA ALA A 84 -2.44 -22.41 -5.17
C ALA A 84 -3.09 -21.29 -6.01
N ASP A 85 -3.89 -20.43 -5.37
CA ASP A 85 -4.55 -19.30 -6.03
C ASP A 85 -3.53 -18.27 -6.53
N TYR A 86 -2.46 -18.05 -5.76
CA TYR A 86 -1.33 -17.20 -6.15
C TYR A 86 -0.73 -17.60 -7.50
N LYS A 87 -0.49 -18.89 -7.74
CA LYS A 87 0.09 -19.35 -9.02
C LYS A 87 -0.76 -18.95 -10.22
N GLY A 88 -2.09 -19.01 -10.08
CA GLY A 88 -3.02 -18.57 -11.12
C GLY A 88 -3.01 -17.06 -11.33
N ILE A 89 -2.99 -16.29 -10.24
CA ILE A 89 -2.88 -14.83 -10.26
C ILE A 89 -1.58 -14.38 -10.90
N ARG A 90 -0.43 -14.92 -10.48
CA ARG A 90 0.88 -14.59 -11.05
C ARG A 90 0.91 -14.89 -12.54
N LYS A 91 0.46 -16.08 -12.96
CA LYS A 91 0.40 -16.44 -14.38
C LYS A 91 -0.43 -15.44 -15.19
N THR A 92 -1.58 -15.03 -14.66
CA THR A 92 -2.46 -14.04 -15.29
C THR A 92 -1.79 -12.67 -15.38
N ALA A 93 -1.17 -12.21 -14.29
CA ALA A 93 -0.47 -10.94 -14.24
C ALA A 93 0.70 -10.87 -15.24
N MET A 94 1.53 -11.92 -15.31
CA MET A 94 2.65 -11.97 -16.26
C MET A 94 2.16 -12.00 -17.71
N SER A 95 1.09 -12.74 -18.02
CA SER A 95 0.47 -12.72 -19.36
C SER A 95 -0.04 -11.32 -19.73
N ILE A 96 -0.62 -10.57 -18.79
CA ILE A 96 -1.01 -9.17 -19.04
C ILE A 96 0.22 -8.30 -19.34
N ILE A 97 1.31 -8.44 -18.58
CA ILE A 97 2.54 -7.66 -18.80
C ILE A 97 3.17 -7.98 -20.16
N ASP A 98 3.15 -9.24 -20.57
CA ASP A 98 3.76 -9.71 -21.83
C ASP A 98 2.93 -9.32 -23.07
N GLU A 99 1.60 -9.30 -22.95
CA GLU A 99 0.68 -9.15 -24.08
C GLU A 99 0.10 -7.74 -24.22
N GLU A 100 -0.06 -6.99 -23.12
CA GLU A 100 -0.60 -5.63 -23.17
C GLU A 100 0.53 -4.58 -23.30
N PRO A 101 0.31 -3.51 -24.09
CA PRO A 101 1.27 -2.41 -24.14
C PRO A 101 1.29 -1.65 -22.80
N ALA A 102 2.50 -1.50 -22.25
CA ALA A 102 2.72 -0.68 -21.07
C ALA A 102 2.29 0.78 -21.33
N GLN A 103 1.52 1.33 -20.40
CA GLN A 103 1.05 2.70 -20.41
C GLN A 103 1.94 3.56 -19.51
N PRO A 104 2.35 4.78 -19.93
CA PRO A 104 3.15 5.65 -19.08
C PRO A 104 2.34 6.14 -17.88
N ARG A 105 2.97 6.16 -16.70
CA ARG A 105 2.43 6.74 -15.46
C ARG A 105 3.32 7.90 -15.06
N VAL A 106 2.76 9.10 -14.93
CA VAL A 106 3.50 10.29 -14.51
C VAL A 106 2.74 10.98 -13.38
N TRP A 107 3.43 11.32 -12.30
CA TRP A 107 2.88 12.08 -11.20
C TRP A 107 3.94 12.96 -10.55
N GLU A 108 3.49 13.90 -9.73
CA GLU A 108 4.38 14.67 -8.87
C GLU A 108 4.36 14.07 -7.47
N GLU A 109 5.55 13.88 -6.88
CA GLU A 109 5.77 13.41 -5.53
C GLU A 109 6.84 14.27 -4.88
N ASN A 110 6.52 14.92 -3.75
CA ASN A 110 7.41 15.85 -3.06
C ASN A 110 7.93 17.01 -3.94
N GLY A 111 7.19 17.40 -4.98
CA GLY A 111 7.58 18.45 -5.93
C GLY A 111 8.43 17.95 -7.10
N ASP A 112 8.80 16.67 -7.12
CA ASP A 112 9.56 16.06 -8.22
C ASP A 112 8.63 15.26 -9.14
N VAL A 113 8.91 15.28 -10.44
CA VAL A 113 8.20 14.46 -11.42
C VAL A 113 8.69 13.02 -11.31
N THR A 114 7.81 12.14 -10.86
CA THR A 114 8.02 10.71 -10.83
C THR A 114 7.39 10.07 -12.06
N THR A 115 8.08 9.09 -12.64
CA THR A 115 7.61 8.33 -13.79
C THR A 115 7.69 6.83 -13.52
N SER A 116 6.71 6.11 -14.03
CA SER A 116 6.66 4.65 -14.05
C SER A 116 5.78 4.21 -15.22
N GLN A 117 5.31 2.97 -15.21
CA GLN A 117 4.36 2.42 -16.16
C GLN A 117 3.33 1.53 -15.47
N TYR A 118 2.24 1.26 -16.17
CA TYR A 118 1.20 0.34 -15.73
C TYR A 118 0.64 -0.45 -16.91
N TRP A 119 -0.02 -1.56 -16.60
CA TRP A 119 -0.76 -2.39 -17.56
C TRP A 119 -2.21 -2.48 -17.13
N LEU A 120 -3.10 -2.52 -18.12
CA LEU A 120 -4.54 -2.58 -17.93
C LEU A 120 -5.12 -3.64 -18.88
N ARG A 121 -5.86 -4.60 -18.31
CA ARG A 121 -6.70 -5.54 -19.07
C ARG A 121 -8.02 -5.71 -18.33
N ASP A 122 -9.12 -5.35 -18.97
CA ASP A 122 -10.46 -5.34 -18.36
C ASP A 122 -10.48 -4.52 -17.05
N ASP A 123 -10.69 -5.20 -15.92
CA ASP A 123 -10.71 -4.63 -14.57
C ASP A 123 -9.37 -4.74 -13.81
N LYS A 124 -8.36 -5.35 -14.43
CA LYS A 124 -7.05 -5.64 -13.81
C LYS A 124 -6.05 -4.54 -14.08
N VAL A 125 -5.49 -4.00 -13.00
CA VAL A 125 -4.47 -2.96 -13.05
C VAL A 125 -3.20 -3.45 -12.38
N ILE A 126 -2.08 -3.38 -13.11
CA ILE A 126 -0.75 -3.73 -12.62
C ILE A 126 0.12 -2.47 -12.70
N LEU A 127 0.71 -2.05 -11.59
CA LEU A 127 1.64 -0.92 -11.56
C LEU A 127 3.07 -1.43 -11.46
N GLN A 128 4.01 -0.84 -12.20
CA GLN A 128 5.42 -1.04 -11.91
C GLN A 128 5.79 -0.21 -10.66
N ALA A 129 6.15 -0.90 -9.58
CA ALA A 129 6.50 -0.30 -8.29
C ALA A 129 8.02 -0.28 -8.04
N GLY A 130 8.80 -0.66 -9.05
CA GLY A 130 10.26 -0.71 -9.07
C GLY A 130 10.75 -1.65 -10.16
N VAL A 131 12.05 -1.68 -10.40
CA VAL A 131 12.64 -2.69 -11.30
C VAL A 131 12.39 -4.07 -10.70
N GLY A 132 11.75 -4.96 -11.46
CA GLY A 132 11.37 -6.31 -11.00
C GLY A 132 10.29 -6.33 -9.90
N ARG A 133 9.57 -5.23 -9.68
CA ARG A 133 8.51 -5.14 -8.67
C ARG A 133 7.19 -4.66 -9.26
N TYR A 134 6.12 -5.40 -8.98
CA TYR A 134 4.79 -5.15 -9.53
C TYR A 134 3.76 -5.07 -8.40
N ASP A 135 2.90 -4.06 -8.46
CA ASP A 135 1.72 -3.93 -7.61
C ASP A 135 0.48 -4.38 -8.41
N LEU A 136 -0.08 -5.52 -8.02
CA LEU A 136 -1.34 -6.05 -8.50
C LEU A 136 -2.49 -5.39 -7.71
N TRP A 137 -2.87 -4.20 -8.15
CA TRP A 137 -3.74 -3.32 -7.38
C TRP A 137 -5.24 -3.68 -7.49
N ARG A 138 -5.79 -3.67 -8.71
CA ARG A 138 -7.23 -3.89 -8.95
C ARG A 138 -7.45 -5.15 -9.77
N GLY A 139 -8.56 -5.85 -9.51
CA GLY A 139 -8.98 -7.02 -10.31
C GLY A 139 -8.32 -8.36 -9.95
N PHE A 140 -7.46 -8.40 -8.93
CA PHE A 140 -6.75 -9.61 -8.49
C PHE A 140 -7.27 -10.23 -7.19
N ASN A 141 -8.26 -9.60 -6.54
CA ASN A 141 -8.90 -10.10 -5.32
C ASN A 141 -9.88 -11.24 -5.64
N THR A 142 -9.35 -12.43 -5.95
CA THR A 142 -10.11 -13.64 -6.29
C THR A 142 -9.65 -14.83 -5.45
N GLY A 143 -10.43 -15.92 -5.44
CA GLY A 143 -10.10 -17.12 -4.67
C GLY A 143 -9.93 -16.83 -3.17
N PHE A 144 -8.84 -17.29 -2.56
CA PHE A 144 -8.49 -17.06 -1.16
C PHE A 144 -8.37 -15.58 -0.81
N PHE A 145 -7.93 -14.75 -1.75
CA PHE A 145 -7.72 -13.31 -1.52
C PHE A 145 -9.03 -12.51 -1.41
N ALA A 146 -10.16 -13.14 -1.74
CA ALA A 146 -11.51 -12.63 -1.49
C ALA A 146 -12.22 -13.34 -0.32
N SER A 147 -11.54 -14.24 0.39
CA SER A 147 -12.18 -15.07 1.43
C SER A 147 -12.35 -14.36 2.76
N GLU A 148 -13.40 -14.71 3.51
CA GLU A 148 -13.66 -14.19 4.86
C GLU A 148 -12.49 -14.34 5.82
N ALA A 149 -11.69 -15.41 5.70
CA ALA A 149 -10.51 -15.63 6.54
C ALA A 149 -9.47 -14.51 6.41
N LEU A 150 -9.39 -13.90 5.22
CA LEU A 150 -8.49 -12.79 4.92
C LEU A 150 -9.17 -11.43 5.13
N VAL A 151 -10.47 -11.30 4.80
CA VAL A 151 -11.22 -10.05 4.99
C VAL A 151 -11.47 -9.72 6.46
N ASN A 152 -11.87 -10.72 7.25
CA ASN A 152 -12.34 -10.57 8.63
C ASN A 152 -11.55 -11.50 9.57
N ASN A 153 -10.22 -11.34 9.60
CA ASN A 153 -9.37 -12.20 10.41
C ASN A 153 -9.57 -11.91 11.93
N PRO A 154 -9.92 -12.92 12.75
CA PRO A 154 -10.28 -12.71 14.15
C PRO A 154 -9.11 -12.30 15.05
N LYS A 155 -7.86 -12.49 14.61
CA LYS A 155 -6.67 -12.00 15.34
C LYS A 155 -6.38 -10.53 15.05
N LEU A 156 -6.60 -10.09 13.81
CA LEU A 156 -6.36 -8.71 13.38
C LEU A 156 -7.48 -7.76 13.81
N GLU A 157 -8.74 -8.18 13.68
CA GLU A 157 -9.90 -7.30 13.89
C GLU A 157 -9.90 -6.59 15.26
N PRO A 158 -9.58 -7.26 16.40
CA PRO A 158 -9.54 -6.57 17.69
C PRO A 158 -8.45 -5.50 17.79
N ILE A 159 -7.28 -5.74 17.16
CA ILE A 159 -6.18 -4.75 17.10
C ILE A 159 -6.62 -3.55 16.27
N LEU A 160 -7.18 -3.79 15.07
CA LEU A 160 -7.64 -2.73 14.17
C LEU A 160 -8.76 -1.89 14.78
N LYS A 161 -9.73 -2.52 15.46
CA LYS A 161 -10.80 -1.80 16.17
C LYS A 161 -10.27 -0.97 17.33
N HIS A 162 -9.22 -1.43 18.00
CA HIS A 162 -8.55 -0.63 19.02
C HIS A 162 -7.87 0.61 18.41
N CYS A 163 -7.11 0.42 17.34
CA CYS A 163 -6.34 1.50 16.73
C CYS A 163 -7.20 2.52 15.96
N LEU A 164 -8.26 2.07 15.28
CA LEU A 164 -9.10 2.92 14.43
C LEU A 164 -10.35 3.46 15.15
N VAL A 165 -10.74 2.86 16.29
CA VAL A 165 -11.80 3.31 17.22
C VAL A 165 -13.22 3.34 16.63
N ASP A 166 -13.39 3.11 15.33
CA ASP A 166 -14.68 3.18 14.62
C ASP A 166 -14.72 2.15 13.46
N ASN A 167 -15.80 2.16 12.69
CA ASN A 167 -15.87 1.51 11.39
C ASN A 167 -14.73 1.99 10.50
N TYR A 168 -14.17 1.05 9.73
CA TYR A 168 -13.07 1.30 8.83
C TYR A 168 -13.34 0.67 7.47
N GLY A 169 -12.87 1.34 6.43
CA GLY A 169 -12.77 0.79 5.09
C GLY A 169 -11.57 -0.16 5.00
N SER A 170 -11.64 -1.09 4.04
CA SER A 170 -10.46 -1.87 3.67
C SER A 170 -10.42 -2.17 2.19
N TYR A 171 -9.21 -2.29 1.67
CA TYR A 171 -8.96 -2.81 0.33
C TYR A 171 -7.66 -3.62 0.32
N ARG A 172 -7.43 -4.35 -0.76
CA ARG A 172 -6.33 -5.30 -0.86
C ARG A 172 -5.76 -5.34 -2.26
N GLY A 173 -4.50 -5.69 -2.33
CA GLY A 173 -3.80 -6.07 -3.55
C GLY A 173 -2.59 -6.95 -3.21
N MET A 174 -1.68 -7.08 -4.15
CA MET A 174 -0.50 -7.92 -3.97
C MET A 174 0.73 -7.27 -4.55
N ILE A 175 1.83 -7.27 -3.79
CA ILE A 175 3.14 -6.88 -4.30
C ILE A 175 3.91 -8.13 -4.70
N LEU A 176 4.39 -8.16 -5.93
CA LEU A 176 5.33 -9.15 -6.45
C LEU A 176 6.73 -8.56 -6.45
N SER A 177 7.70 -9.28 -5.90
CA SER A 177 9.13 -8.93 -5.97
C SER A 177 9.88 -10.08 -6.60
N ASP A 178 10.25 -9.93 -7.87
CA ASP A 178 11.00 -10.94 -8.60
C ASP A 178 12.48 -10.97 -8.15
N PRO A 179 13.19 -12.09 -8.35
CA PRO A 179 14.64 -12.16 -8.21
C PRO A 179 15.35 -10.99 -8.89
N GLY A 180 16.24 -10.31 -8.16
CA GLY A 180 16.97 -9.15 -8.63
C GLY A 180 16.23 -7.81 -8.55
N SER A 181 15.00 -7.78 -8.01
CA SER A 181 14.30 -6.51 -7.75
C SER A 181 15.10 -5.58 -6.84
N SER A 182 14.99 -4.26 -7.06
CA SER A 182 15.75 -3.24 -6.32
C SER A 182 15.09 -2.85 -4.99
N ASP A 183 15.87 -2.27 -4.09
CA ASP A 183 15.32 -1.54 -2.93
C ASP A 183 14.40 -0.41 -3.43
N GLN A 184 13.29 -0.21 -2.73
CA GLN A 184 12.49 1.01 -2.87
C GLN A 184 13.12 2.18 -2.12
N TYR A 185 12.64 3.39 -2.40
CA TYR A 185 12.94 4.55 -1.56
C TYR A 185 12.08 4.54 -0.30
N PHE A 186 12.53 5.27 0.71
CA PHE A 186 11.82 5.50 1.97
C PHE A 186 10.58 6.37 1.74
N HIS A 187 9.41 5.87 2.09
CA HIS A 187 8.12 6.53 1.89
C HIS A 187 7.12 6.21 3.00
N ARG A 188 6.02 6.98 3.02
CA ARG A 188 4.81 6.68 3.78
C ARG A 188 3.75 6.17 2.82
N ASP A 189 2.85 5.32 3.29
CA ASP A 189 1.73 4.82 2.46
C ASP A 189 0.64 5.87 2.26
N THR A 190 0.55 6.85 3.16
CA THR A 190 -0.50 7.86 3.12
C THR A 190 -0.14 9.00 2.16
N ASP A 191 -1.13 9.46 1.40
CA ASP A 191 -1.06 10.72 0.67
C ASP A 191 -0.73 11.91 1.58
N PRO A 192 0.01 12.93 1.07
CA PRO A 192 0.21 14.18 1.78
C PRO A 192 -1.14 14.85 2.12
N LEU A 193 -1.34 15.19 3.41
CA LEU A 193 -2.51 15.98 3.86
C LEU A 193 -2.30 17.50 3.70
N GLU A 194 -1.19 17.90 3.09
CA GLU A 194 -0.74 19.28 3.02
C GLU A 194 0.20 19.48 1.82
N ASN A 195 0.43 20.74 1.46
CA ASN A 195 1.28 21.11 0.33
C ASN A 195 2.77 20.82 0.63
N VAL A 196 3.57 20.82 -0.42
CA VAL A 196 5.02 20.60 -0.40
C VAL A 196 5.72 21.50 0.65
N GLY A 197 6.72 20.95 1.35
CA GLY A 197 7.59 21.67 2.28
C GLY A 197 7.14 21.68 3.74
N SER A 198 6.02 21.05 4.07
CA SER A 198 5.48 20.99 5.42
C SER A 198 6.16 19.99 6.36
N LYS A 199 6.95 19.06 5.80
CA LYS A 199 7.65 17.97 6.52
C LYS A 199 6.72 16.98 7.26
N GLY A 200 5.43 16.95 6.90
CA GLY A 200 4.44 16.04 7.48
C GLY A 200 3.76 16.52 8.76
N LYS A 201 3.85 17.82 9.09
CA LYS A 201 3.21 18.40 10.29
C LYS A 201 1.71 18.17 10.35
N ALA A 202 0.97 18.37 9.25
CA ALA A 202 -0.48 18.10 9.25
C ALA A 202 -0.77 16.60 9.44
N LEU A 203 0.07 15.73 8.90
CA LEU A 203 -0.06 14.28 9.08
C LEU A 203 0.17 13.86 10.54
N MET A 204 1.09 14.50 11.26
CA MET A 204 1.33 14.25 12.68
C MET A 204 0.26 14.84 13.59
N ALA A 205 -0.49 15.84 13.11
CA ALA A 205 -1.59 16.46 13.86
C ALA A 205 -2.89 15.64 13.83
N VAL A 206 -2.98 14.59 13.00
CA VAL A 206 -4.14 13.70 12.94
C VAL A 206 -3.84 12.38 13.65
N ASP A 207 -4.84 11.85 14.34
CA ASP A 207 -4.80 10.51 14.95
C ASP A 207 -4.46 9.44 13.90
N ASP A 208 -4.14 8.23 14.35
CA ASP A 208 -3.97 7.11 13.43
C ASP A 208 -5.27 6.82 12.67
N PHE A 209 -5.13 6.72 11.35
CA PHE A 209 -6.26 6.59 10.44
C PHE A 209 -6.02 5.58 9.32
N TYR A 210 -4.84 4.97 9.27
CA TYR A 210 -4.42 4.10 8.18
C TYR A 210 -3.42 3.07 8.69
N PHE A 211 -3.65 1.79 8.38
CA PHE A 211 -2.75 0.69 8.67
C PHE A 211 -2.63 -0.24 7.46
N THR A 212 -1.42 -0.72 7.21
CA THR A 212 -1.13 -1.73 6.19
C THR A 212 -0.73 -3.04 6.86
N CYS A 213 -1.27 -4.15 6.35
CA CYS A 213 -0.94 -5.50 6.78
C CYS A 213 -0.33 -6.27 5.61
N LEU A 214 0.94 -6.67 5.72
CA LEU A 214 1.67 -7.44 4.72
C LEU A 214 1.69 -8.92 5.13
N ILE A 215 1.08 -9.75 4.30
CA ILE A 215 0.94 -11.19 4.53
C ILE A 215 1.82 -11.92 3.50
N PRO A 216 2.88 -12.65 3.92
CA PRO A 216 3.68 -13.47 3.03
C PRO A 216 2.86 -14.56 2.33
N VAL A 217 3.12 -14.79 1.05
CA VAL A 217 2.38 -15.77 0.23
C VAL A 217 3.29 -16.91 -0.23
N THR A 218 4.43 -16.60 -0.85
CA THR A 218 5.30 -17.60 -1.49
C THR A 218 6.15 -18.38 -0.49
N GLY A 219 6.55 -17.74 0.60
CA GLY A 219 7.34 -18.31 1.68
C GLY A 219 7.54 -17.29 2.81
N ASP A 220 8.41 -17.62 3.76
CA ASP A 220 8.83 -16.66 4.77
C ASP A 220 9.49 -15.45 4.11
N VAL A 221 9.27 -14.26 4.67
CA VAL A 221 10.04 -13.07 4.33
C VAL A 221 11.32 -13.08 5.17
N THR A 222 12.46 -13.07 4.48
CA THR A 222 13.80 -13.21 5.04
C THR A 222 14.69 -12.04 4.60
N PRO A 223 15.88 -11.83 5.21
CA PRO A 223 16.80 -10.79 4.76
C PRO A 223 17.22 -10.98 3.29
N GLU A 224 17.30 -12.22 2.81
CA GLU A 224 17.71 -12.55 1.44
C GLU A 224 16.66 -12.16 0.40
N ASN A 225 15.38 -12.46 0.67
CA ASN A 225 14.31 -12.19 -0.30
C ASN A 225 13.70 -10.79 -0.21
N GLY A 226 14.28 -9.93 0.65
CA GLY A 226 13.97 -8.51 0.73
C GLY A 226 12.81 -8.24 1.71
N PRO A 227 13.09 -8.03 3.01
CA PRO A 227 12.06 -7.66 3.97
C PRO A 227 11.57 -6.23 3.75
N THR A 228 10.52 -5.83 4.47
CA THR A 228 10.22 -4.40 4.61
C THR A 228 11.12 -3.84 5.70
N GLU A 229 11.79 -2.73 5.41
CA GLU A 229 12.61 -1.97 6.35
C GLU A 229 11.84 -0.74 6.80
N PHE A 230 11.76 -0.55 8.11
CA PHE A 230 11.05 0.55 8.75
C PHE A 230 12.02 1.49 9.43
N LEU A 231 11.70 2.78 9.44
CA LEU A 231 12.32 3.73 10.34
C LEU A 231 11.45 3.78 11.61
N GLU A 232 11.82 3.08 12.67
CA GLU A 232 10.98 2.88 13.85
C GLU A 232 10.64 4.22 14.53
N GLY A 233 9.37 4.36 14.96
CA GLY A 233 8.87 5.57 15.59
C GLY A 233 8.53 6.72 14.63
N SER A 234 8.94 6.65 13.36
CA SER A 234 8.75 7.73 12.39
C SER A 234 7.28 8.07 12.07
N HIS A 235 6.32 7.24 12.50
CA HIS A 235 4.87 7.52 12.46
C HIS A 235 4.42 8.59 13.45
N ARG A 236 5.30 8.99 14.39
CA ARG A 236 5.09 10.04 15.40
C ARG A 236 5.94 11.30 15.16
N HIS A 237 6.76 11.31 14.11
CA HIS A 237 7.76 12.35 13.86
C HIS A 237 7.58 13.04 12.50
N CYS A 238 7.92 14.31 12.43
CA CYS A 238 8.09 15.00 11.14
C CYS A 238 9.40 14.56 10.46
N SER A 239 9.51 14.76 9.15
CA SER A 239 10.66 14.24 8.39
C SER A 239 12.02 14.87 8.76
N ASP A 240 12.03 16.04 9.42
CA ASP A 240 13.23 16.66 9.97
C ASP A 240 13.65 16.11 11.34
N GLU A 241 12.86 15.22 11.92
CA GLU A 241 13.14 14.54 13.19
C GLU A 241 13.53 13.07 12.98
N PHE A 242 13.76 12.67 11.73
CA PHE A 242 14.13 11.28 11.38
C PHE A 242 15.60 10.95 11.70
N GLU A 243 16.45 11.97 11.88
CA GLU A 243 17.85 11.76 12.21
C GLU A 243 17.99 11.03 13.55
N GLY A 244 18.66 9.88 13.52
CA GLY A 244 18.90 9.05 14.71
C GLY A 244 17.80 8.03 15.04
N LEU A 245 16.73 7.96 14.25
CA LEU A 245 15.77 6.84 14.34
C LEU A 245 16.39 5.54 13.84
N GLU A 246 15.93 4.42 14.39
CA GLU A 246 16.44 3.08 14.08
C GLU A 246 15.83 2.55 12.77
N GLU A 247 16.69 2.03 11.87
CA GLU A 247 16.27 1.27 10.69
C GLU A 247 16.14 -0.22 11.07
N ALA A 248 14.96 -0.80 10.90
CA ALA A 248 14.65 -2.19 11.27
C ALA A 248 14.14 -2.98 10.06
N GLU A 249 14.90 -4.00 9.63
CA GLU A 249 14.47 -4.97 8.63
C GLU A 249 13.58 -6.05 9.26
N VAL A 250 12.30 -6.06 8.92
CA VAL A 250 11.31 -6.95 9.56
C VAL A 250 11.06 -8.19 8.71
N CYS A 251 11.60 -9.31 9.18
CA CYS A 251 11.32 -10.64 8.64
C CYS A 251 9.97 -11.15 9.14
N CYS A 252 9.24 -11.88 8.31
CA CYS A 252 7.89 -12.33 8.63
C CYS A 252 7.67 -13.79 8.22
N PRO A 253 7.38 -14.69 9.18
CA PRO A 253 7.07 -16.07 8.87
C PRO A 253 5.80 -16.22 8.01
N LEU A 254 5.77 -17.23 7.17
CA LEU A 254 4.60 -17.63 6.41
C LEU A 254 3.44 -17.97 7.36
N GLY A 255 2.25 -17.46 7.03
CA GLY A 255 1.06 -17.59 7.89
C GLY A 255 0.93 -16.53 8.98
N SER A 256 1.95 -15.68 9.18
CA SER A 256 1.89 -14.47 9.99
C SER A 256 1.68 -13.24 9.10
N ALA A 257 1.68 -12.04 9.70
CA ALA A 257 1.68 -10.79 8.95
C ALA A 257 2.42 -9.68 9.69
N VAL A 258 3.03 -8.77 8.93
CA VAL A 258 3.51 -7.48 9.46
C VAL A 258 2.35 -6.49 9.39
N LEU A 259 1.93 -5.94 10.53
CA LEU A 259 0.95 -4.85 10.60
C LEU A 259 1.68 -3.57 10.97
N PHE A 260 1.47 -2.49 10.24
CA PHE A 260 2.12 -1.21 10.51
C PHE A 260 1.22 0.00 10.24
N ASN A 261 1.51 1.10 10.91
CA ASN A 261 0.84 2.37 10.75
C ASN A 261 1.27 3.01 9.44
N GLY A 262 0.34 3.42 8.56
CA GLY A 262 0.69 4.00 7.25
C GLY A 262 1.48 5.31 7.29
N LYS A 263 1.55 5.95 8.46
CA LYS A 263 2.37 7.13 8.71
C LYS A 263 3.84 6.77 8.97
N ILE A 264 4.19 5.51 9.19
CA ILE A 264 5.59 5.10 9.36
C ILE A 264 6.32 5.24 8.02
N ASN A 265 7.56 5.73 8.07
CA ASN A 265 8.44 5.73 6.92
C ASN A 265 9.07 4.35 6.75
N HIS A 266 9.00 3.80 5.55
CA HIS A 266 9.47 2.45 5.26
C HIS A 266 9.85 2.27 3.79
N ARG A 267 10.50 1.15 3.47
CA ARG A 267 10.79 0.71 2.10
C ARG A 267 10.79 -0.80 2.02
N GLY A 268 10.33 -1.36 0.90
CA GLY A 268 10.59 -2.78 0.63
C GLY A 268 12.00 -2.97 0.06
N LYS A 269 12.81 -3.82 0.68
CA LYS A 269 14.16 -4.18 0.22
C LYS A 269 14.11 -5.05 -1.03
N GLY A 270 15.19 -5.04 -1.81
CA GLY A 270 15.32 -5.83 -3.03
C GLY A 270 15.36 -7.33 -2.74
N ASN A 271 14.75 -8.12 -3.62
CA ASN A 271 14.82 -9.58 -3.55
C ASN A 271 16.14 -10.06 -4.18
N ARG A 272 17.06 -10.58 -3.37
CA ARG A 272 18.38 -11.05 -3.79
C ARG A 272 18.44 -12.57 -3.95
N SER A 273 17.34 -13.28 -3.72
CA SER A 273 17.29 -14.72 -3.96
C SER A 273 17.52 -15.03 -5.44
N GLU A 274 18.04 -16.22 -5.73
CA GLU A 274 18.42 -16.58 -7.10
C GLU A 274 17.22 -16.94 -7.99
N LYS A 275 16.15 -17.49 -7.40
CA LYS A 275 15.08 -18.16 -8.15
C LYS A 275 13.68 -17.83 -7.70
N ASP A 276 13.50 -17.58 -6.40
CA ASP A 276 12.17 -17.52 -5.81
C ASP A 276 11.68 -16.07 -5.77
N ASP A 277 10.46 -15.87 -6.21
CA ASP A 277 9.79 -14.60 -6.04
C ASP A 277 9.27 -14.42 -4.61
N ARG A 278 9.25 -13.17 -4.14
CA ARG A 278 8.64 -12.81 -2.87
C ARG A 278 7.33 -12.09 -3.16
N ALA A 279 6.22 -12.79 -2.98
CA ALA A 279 4.89 -12.20 -3.06
C ALA A 279 4.31 -11.96 -1.66
N VAL A 280 3.75 -10.78 -1.48
CA VAL A 280 3.02 -10.40 -0.27
C VAL A 280 1.66 -9.84 -0.65
N VAL A 281 0.60 -10.24 0.06
CA VAL A 281 -0.67 -9.51 0.03
C VAL A 281 -0.53 -8.29 0.91
N TYR A 282 -0.96 -7.14 0.44
CA TYR A 282 -1.21 -6.00 1.31
C TYR A 282 -2.71 -5.88 1.55
N ALA A 283 -3.09 -5.77 2.82
CA ALA A 283 -4.43 -5.39 3.23
C ALA A 283 -4.35 -4.04 3.96
N VAL A 284 -5.03 -3.06 3.40
CA VAL A 284 -5.07 -1.70 3.94
C VAL A 284 -6.36 -1.52 4.69
N TYR A 285 -6.27 -0.91 5.86
CA TYR A 285 -7.39 -0.55 6.73
C TYR A 285 -7.32 0.94 7.03
N HIS A 286 -8.40 1.67 6.81
CA HIS A 286 -8.40 3.10 7.01
C HIS A 286 -9.74 3.62 7.54
N LYS A 287 -9.73 4.75 8.24
CA LYS A 287 -10.97 5.43 8.65
C LYS A 287 -11.80 5.79 7.40
N GLU A 288 -13.12 5.70 7.50
CA GLU A 288 -14.03 5.85 6.35
C GLU A 288 -13.96 7.22 5.66
N TRP A 289 -13.52 8.27 6.37
CA TRP A 289 -13.35 9.61 5.79
C TRP A 289 -12.11 9.71 4.88
N TYR A 290 -11.19 8.75 4.97
CA TYR A 290 -10.00 8.69 4.12
C TYR A 290 -10.26 7.82 2.91
N ASN A 291 -9.75 8.21 1.73
CA ASN A 291 -9.90 7.44 0.50
C ASN A 291 -8.56 7.33 -0.22
N ASP A 292 -7.99 6.14 -0.19
CA ASP A 292 -6.73 5.77 -0.87
C ASP A 292 -6.97 4.85 -2.08
N GLN A 293 -8.20 4.84 -2.61
CA GLN A 293 -8.49 4.10 -3.84
C GLN A 293 -8.14 4.89 -5.09
N PHE A 294 -7.77 6.17 -4.98
CA PHE A 294 -7.35 6.96 -6.12
C PHE A 294 -5.87 6.73 -6.40
N ARG A 295 -5.53 6.24 -7.60
CA ARG A 295 -4.14 6.09 -8.04
C ARG A 295 -3.77 7.18 -9.04
N LYS A 296 -2.99 8.15 -8.54
CA LYS A 296 -2.46 9.26 -9.35
C LYS A 296 -1.69 8.73 -10.56
N GLY A 297 -2.01 9.30 -11.72
CA GLY A 297 -1.45 8.91 -13.02
C GLY A 297 -2.08 7.67 -13.65
N VAL A 298 -3.09 7.05 -13.01
CA VAL A 298 -3.84 5.90 -13.53
C VAL A 298 -5.32 6.23 -13.62
N ASP A 299 -5.94 6.59 -12.49
CA ASP A 299 -7.33 7.05 -12.49
C ASP A 299 -7.36 8.49 -13.04
N GLN A 300 -8.19 8.71 -14.06
CA GLN A 300 -8.43 10.04 -14.60
C GLN A 300 -9.54 10.72 -13.79
N THR A 301 -9.36 12.02 -13.49
CA THR A 301 -10.36 12.89 -12.86
C THR A 301 -11.42 13.34 -13.86
#